data_AF-A0A1H9FTG1-F1
#
_entry.id   AF-A0A1H9FTG1-F1
#
_cell.length_a   1.000
_cell.length_b   1.000
_cell.length_c   1.000
_cell.angle_alpha   90.00
_cell.angle_beta   90.00
_cell.angle_gamma   90.00
#
_symmetry.space_group_name_H-M   'P 1'
#
loop_
_entity.id
_entity.type
_entity.pdbx_description
1 polymer ?
#
loop_
_entity_poly.entity_id
_entity_poly.type
_entity_poly.pdbx_seq_one_letter_code
_entity_poly.pdbx_strand_id
1 'polypeptide(L)'
;MATETVATEVNAGMPQLNFETFPNQIFWLLVALVVIYLMLSRVALPRISAILAERSGTISNDLAAAEDLKNQAAAAEKSYEKALADARSESNRIADEARAEAQKDLDAALAEADAKISAQTAEAEAAIAEIRANATQNVGEVARDVAQALVSTMGVDVNADAINEAVTARMKG
;
A
#
# COMPACT_ATOMS: atom_id res chain seq x y z
N MET A 1 -94.31 -35.67 85.33
CA MET A 1 -93.40 -34.76 86.06
C MET A 1 -92.07 -34.72 85.32
N ALA A 2 -91.46 -33.55 85.34
CA ALA A 2 -90.29 -33.09 84.60
C ALA A 2 -89.11 -34.06 84.44
N THR A 3 -88.48 -33.95 83.26
CA THR A 3 -87.05 -34.03 82.92
C THR A 3 -86.03 -34.26 84.03
N GLU A 4 -85.07 -35.15 83.78
CA GLU A 4 -83.66 -34.75 83.69
C GLU A 4 -82.84 -35.71 82.81
N THR A 5 -82.07 -35.07 81.92
CA THR A 5 -81.03 -35.58 81.03
C THR A 5 -79.81 -36.11 81.79
N VAL A 6 -79.21 -37.19 81.29
CA VAL A 6 -77.75 -37.38 81.39
C VAL A 6 -77.24 -37.77 80.01
N ALA A 7 -76.76 -36.76 79.28
CA ALA A 7 -75.91 -36.95 78.12
C ALA A 7 -74.58 -37.54 78.61
N THR A 8 -74.23 -38.74 78.15
CA THR A 8 -72.93 -39.35 78.43
C THR A 8 -71.95 -38.84 77.39
N GLU A 9 -70.97 -38.07 77.84
CA GLU A 9 -69.94 -37.43 77.04
C GLU A 9 -69.12 -38.45 76.24
N VAL A 10 -69.32 -38.48 74.92
CA VAL A 10 -68.31 -39.01 74.00
C VAL A 10 -67.20 -37.96 73.98
N ASN A 11 -65.99 -38.37 74.36
CA ASN A 11 -64.79 -37.55 74.42
C ASN A 11 -64.49 -36.98 73.02
N ALA A 12 -65.13 -35.87 72.68
CA ALA A 12 -64.96 -35.14 71.44
C ALA A 12 -63.69 -34.30 71.58
N GLY A 13 -62.53 -34.96 71.43
CA GLY A 13 -61.38 -34.25 70.88
C GLY A 13 -61.82 -33.51 69.63
N MET A 14 -61.36 -32.27 69.43
CA MET A 14 -61.77 -31.41 68.32
C MET A 14 -61.95 -32.26 67.03
N PRO A 15 -63.08 -32.17 66.30
CA PRO A 15 -63.38 -33.06 65.16
C PRO A 15 -62.26 -33.15 64.10
N GLN A 16 -61.37 -32.16 64.09
CA GLN A 16 -60.18 -32.03 63.26
C GLN A 16 -59.04 -33.00 63.63
N LEU A 17 -59.04 -33.58 64.84
CA LEU A 17 -58.01 -34.48 65.36
C LEU A 17 -58.49 -35.94 65.47
N ASN A 18 -59.55 -36.30 64.73
CA ASN A 18 -59.99 -37.69 64.67
C ASN A 18 -59.07 -38.52 63.75
N PHE A 19 -58.17 -39.29 64.39
CA PHE A 19 -57.17 -40.16 63.74
C PHE A 19 -57.75 -41.27 62.86
N GLU A 20 -59.04 -41.62 63.00
CA GLU A 20 -59.68 -42.64 62.15
C GLU A 20 -59.78 -42.20 60.68
N THR A 21 -59.80 -40.88 60.42
CA THR A 21 -59.88 -40.34 59.05
C THR A 21 -58.52 -40.17 58.37
N PHE A 22 -57.42 -40.22 59.14
CA PHE A 22 -56.07 -39.93 58.66
C PHE A 22 -55.58 -40.92 57.60
N PRO A 23 -55.80 -42.25 57.71
CA PRO A 23 -55.34 -43.19 56.69
C PRO A 23 -55.89 -42.90 55.29
N ASN A 24 -57.17 -42.51 55.18
CA ASN A 24 -57.77 -42.15 53.90
C ASN A 24 -57.21 -40.83 53.34
N GLN A 25 -57.01 -39.82 54.20
CA GLN A 25 -56.39 -38.55 53.79
C GLN A 25 -54.95 -38.76 53.32
N ILE A 26 -54.16 -39.55 54.06
CA ILE A 26 -52.78 -39.89 53.72
C ILE A 26 -52.72 -40.67 52.40
N PHE A 27 -53.64 -41.61 52.18
CA PHE A 27 -53.73 -42.35 50.91
C PHE A 27 -53.93 -41.41 49.72
N TRP A 28 -54.93 -40.52 49.76
CA TRP A 28 -55.17 -39.56 48.69
C TRP A 28 -54.06 -38.52 48.55
N LEU A 29 -53.42 -38.12 49.65
CA LEU A 29 -52.24 -37.25 49.63
C LEU A 29 -51.10 -37.93 48.86
N LEU A 30 -50.81 -39.20 49.15
CA LEU A 30 -49.78 -39.96 48.43
C LEU A 30 -50.15 -40.14 46.95
N VAL A 31 -51.41 -40.43 46.63
CA VAL A 31 -51.88 -40.51 45.23
C VAL A 31 -51.66 -39.18 44.50
N ALA A 32 -52.10 -38.07 45.09
CA ALA A 32 -51.92 -36.74 44.51
C ALA A 32 -50.44 -36.36 44.36
N LEU A 33 -49.61 -36.67 45.37
CA LEU A 33 -48.16 -36.47 45.34
C LEU A 33 -47.52 -37.25 44.18
N VAL A 34 -47.87 -38.52 44.02
CA VAL A 34 -47.35 -39.38 42.93
C VAL A 34 -47.78 -38.84 41.57
N VAL A 35 -49.04 -38.43 41.42
CA VAL A 35 -49.53 -37.83 40.16
C VAL A 35 -48.77 -36.55 39.83
N ILE A 36 -48.60 -35.63 40.78
CA ILE A 36 -47.83 -34.39 40.58
C ILE A 36 -46.37 -34.71 40.28
N TYR A 37 -45.75 -35.64 41.00
CA TYR A 37 -44.38 -36.07 40.78
C TYR A 37 -44.19 -36.62 39.35
N LEU A 38 -45.10 -37.48 38.88
CA LEU A 38 -45.06 -38.02 37.52
C LEU A 38 -45.28 -36.91 36.48
N MET A 39 -46.18 -35.97 36.72
CA MET A 39 -46.39 -34.82 35.83
C MET A 39 -45.14 -33.95 35.74
N LEU A 40 -44.52 -33.62 36.87
CA LEU A 40 -43.31 -32.79 36.90
C LEU A 40 -42.12 -33.49 36.25
N SER A 41 -41.88 -34.76 36.62
CA SER A 41 -40.75 -35.54 36.10
C SER A 41 -40.87 -35.83 34.61
N ARG A 42 -42.09 -36.10 34.12
CA ARG A 42 -42.31 -36.52 32.73
C ARG A 42 -42.65 -35.40 31.77
N VAL A 43 -43.14 -34.25 32.26
CA VAL A 43 -43.59 -33.14 31.42
C VAL A 43 -42.87 -31.83 31.74
N ALA A 44 -42.86 -31.38 32.98
CA ALA A 44 -42.33 -30.06 33.32
C ALA A 44 -40.79 -29.99 33.20
N LEU A 45 -40.07 -30.91 33.85
CA LEU A 45 -38.60 -30.98 33.81
C LEU A 45 -38.04 -31.16 32.39
N PRO A 46 -38.54 -32.09 31.55
CA PRO A 46 -38.00 -32.24 30.20
C PRO A 46 -38.23 -31.00 29.34
N ARG A 47 -39.38 -30.32 29.47
CA ARG A 47 -39.63 -29.06 28.75
C ARG A 47 -38.66 -27.95 29.15
N ILE A 48 -38.38 -27.79 30.44
CA ILE A 48 -37.42 -26.79 30.92
C ILE A 48 -36.00 -27.13 30.43
N SER A 49 -35.62 -28.41 30.49
CA SER A 49 -34.30 -28.85 30.01
C SER A 49 -34.12 -28.63 28.51
N ALA A 50 -35.16 -28.82 27.70
CA ALA A 50 -35.13 -28.59 26.26
C ALA A 50 -34.91 -27.11 25.94
N ILE A 51 -35.61 -26.20 26.62
CA ILE A 51 -35.45 -24.75 26.42
C ILE A 51 -34.04 -24.31 26.84
N LEU A 52 -33.52 -24.83 27.95
CA LEU A 52 -32.18 -24.50 28.40
C LEU A 52 -31.12 -25.00 27.41
N ALA A 53 -31.26 -26.24 26.93
CA ALA A 53 -30.38 -26.82 25.92
C ALA A 53 -30.43 -26.05 24.60
N GLU A 54 -31.61 -25.63 24.15
CA GLU A 54 -31.78 -24.80 22.96
C GLU A 54 -31.05 -23.47 23.12
N ARG A 55 -31.26 -22.76 24.25
CA ARG A 55 -30.56 -21.49 24.51
C ARG A 55 -29.05 -21.64 24.59
N SER A 56 -28.57 -22.64 25.32
CA SER A 56 -27.13 -22.93 25.40
C SER A 56 -26.54 -23.30 24.04
N GLY A 57 -27.28 -24.06 23.23
CA GLY A 57 -26.90 -24.41 21.87
C GLY A 57 -26.79 -23.18 20.96
N THR A 58 -27.80 -22.31 20.96
CA THR A 58 -27.79 -21.07 20.18
C THR A 58 -26.64 -20.16 20.60
N ILE A 59 -26.45 -19.93 21.90
CA ILE A 59 -25.33 -19.10 22.41
C ILE A 59 -23.98 -19.69 21.99
N SER A 60 -23.79 -21.01 22.11
CA SER A 60 -22.55 -21.66 21.72
C SER A 60 -22.30 -21.55 20.22
N ASN A 61 -23.35 -21.69 19.41
CA ASN A 61 -23.26 -21.56 17.96
C ASN A 61 -22.95 -20.12 17.55
N ASP A 62 -23.62 -19.14 18.15
CA ASP A 62 -23.40 -17.72 17.88
C ASP A 62 -21.98 -17.29 18.30
N LEU A 63 -21.49 -17.81 19.43
CA LEU A 63 -20.12 -17.57 19.88
C LEU A 63 -19.11 -18.19 18.92
N ALA A 64 -19.31 -19.44 18.49
CA ALA A 64 -18.43 -20.09 17.53
C ALA A 64 -18.42 -19.35 16.18
N ALA A 65 -19.57 -18.90 15.70
CA ALA A 65 -19.68 -18.10 14.48
C ALA A 65 -18.97 -16.74 14.63
N ALA A 66 -19.11 -16.08 15.79
CA ALA A 66 -18.42 -14.82 16.06
C ALA A 66 -16.89 -14.99 16.12
N GLU A 67 -16.40 -16.05 16.75
CA GLU A 67 -14.98 -16.38 16.79
C GLU A 67 -14.43 -16.69 15.39
N ASP A 68 -15.16 -17.46 14.59
CA ASP A 68 -14.77 -17.76 13.21
C ASP A 68 -14.72 -16.50 12.35
N LEU A 69 -15.75 -15.64 12.41
CA LEU A 69 -15.75 -14.35 11.72
C LEU A 69 -14.60 -13.44 12.17
N LYS A 70 -14.28 -13.43 13.47
CA LYS A 70 -13.13 -12.68 14.00
C LYS A 70 -11.81 -13.22 13.46
N ASN A 71 -11.65 -14.55 13.39
CA ASN A 71 -10.45 -15.18 12.85
C ASN A 71 -10.31 -14.91 11.34
N GLN A 72 -11.41 -14.99 10.59
CA GLN A 72 -11.44 -14.64 9.17
C GLN A 72 -11.08 -13.17 8.94
N ALA A 73 -11.62 -12.26 9.75
CA ALA A 73 -11.29 -10.83 9.68
C ALA A 73 -9.80 -10.58 9.97
N ALA A 74 -9.25 -11.19 11.02
CA ALA A 74 -7.82 -11.07 11.35
C ALA A 74 -6.91 -11.66 10.26
N ALA A 75 -7.31 -12.79 9.65
CA ALA A 75 -6.58 -13.37 8.53
C ALA A 75 -6.63 -12.49 7.28
N ALA A 76 -7.79 -11.90 6.98
CA ALA A 76 -7.96 -10.95 5.88
C ALA A 76 -7.15 -9.67 6.09
N GLU A 77 -7.16 -9.12 7.30
CA GLU A 77 -6.34 -7.95 7.68
C GLU A 77 -4.86 -8.23 7.48
N LYS A 78 -4.36 -9.37 7.98
CA LYS A 78 -2.96 -9.77 7.79
C LYS A 78 -2.60 -9.94 6.31
N SER A 79 -3.49 -10.53 5.52
CA SER A 79 -3.27 -10.69 4.07
C SER A 79 -3.27 -9.33 3.36
N TYR A 80 -4.13 -8.41 3.77
CA TYR A 80 -4.21 -7.06 3.22
C TYR A 80 -2.96 -6.25 3.57
N GLU A 81 -2.52 -6.26 4.83
CA GLU A 81 -1.28 -5.60 5.26
C GLU A 81 -0.06 -6.14 4.51
N LYS A 82 0.02 -7.46 4.34
CA LYS A 82 1.08 -8.09 3.54
C LYS A 82 1.04 -7.61 2.09
N ALA A 83 -0.13 -7.65 1.44
CA ALA A 83 -0.27 -7.19 0.07
C ALA A 83 0.10 -5.71 -0.09
N LEU A 84 -0.23 -4.87 0.89
CA LEU A 84 0.14 -3.46 0.91
C LEU A 84 1.65 -3.27 1.08
N ALA A 85 2.30 -4.04 1.94
CA ALA A 85 3.75 -4.01 2.13
C ALA A 85 4.48 -4.47 0.86
N ASP A 86 4.03 -5.57 0.26
CA ASP A 86 4.58 -6.12 -0.99
C ASP A 86 4.41 -5.09 -2.13
N ALA A 87 3.23 -4.48 -2.28
CA ALA A 87 2.98 -3.45 -3.28
C ALA A 87 3.86 -2.20 -3.10
N ARG A 88 4.10 -1.76 -1.85
CA ARG A 88 5.01 -0.64 -1.56
C ARG A 88 6.46 -0.99 -1.90
N SER A 89 6.90 -2.18 -1.53
CA SER A 89 8.24 -2.68 -1.87
C SER A 89 8.44 -2.74 -3.38
N GLU A 90 7.45 -3.27 -4.10
CA GLU A 90 7.47 -3.37 -5.55
C GLU A 90 7.46 -2.00 -6.23
N SER A 91 6.64 -1.06 -5.75
CA SER A 91 6.64 0.31 -6.26
C SER A 91 7.99 1.00 -6.08
N ASN A 92 8.65 0.79 -4.94
CA ASN A 92 9.98 1.35 -4.70
C ASN A 92 11.01 0.72 -5.65
N ARG A 93 10.97 -0.61 -5.82
CA ARG A 93 11.83 -1.32 -6.76
C ARG A 93 11.68 -0.79 -8.19
N ILE A 94 10.44 -0.64 -8.66
CA ILE A 94 10.14 -0.09 -9.99
C ILE A 94 10.65 1.35 -10.11
N ALA A 95 10.47 2.19 -9.08
CA ALA A 95 10.95 3.56 -9.09
C ALA A 95 12.48 3.64 -9.16
N ASP A 96 13.18 2.76 -8.45
CA ASP A 96 14.64 2.71 -8.46
C ASP A 96 15.20 2.16 -9.78
N GLU A 97 14.56 1.13 -10.34
CA GLU A 97 14.89 0.61 -11.68
C GLU A 97 14.68 1.67 -12.77
N ALA A 98 13.55 2.39 -12.72
CA ALA A 98 13.28 3.46 -13.68
C ALA A 98 14.28 4.62 -13.57
N ARG A 99 14.70 4.99 -12.35
CA ARG A 99 15.76 5.99 -12.14
C ARG A 99 17.11 5.50 -12.68
N ALA A 100 17.45 4.24 -12.44
CA ALA A 100 18.71 3.66 -12.91
C ALA A 100 18.76 3.63 -14.45
N GLU A 101 17.69 3.21 -15.12
CA GLU A 101 17.65 3.22 -16.58
C GLU A 101 17.66 4.65 -17.14
N ALA A 102 16.89 5.57 -16.54
CA ALA A 102 16.90 6.98 -16.95
C ALA A 102 18.28 7.63 -16.80
N GLN A 103 19.02 7.30 -15.73
CA GLN A 103 20.39 7.80 -15.54
C GLN A 103 21.34 7.25 -16.60
N LYS A 104 21.23 5.96 -16.91
CA LYS A 104 22.04 5.31 -17.95
C LYS A 104 21.77 5.89 -19.34
N ASP A 105 20.51 6.13 -19.67
CA ASP A 105 20.11 6.78 -20.93
C ASP A 105 20.63 8.22 -20.99
N LEU A 106 20.56 8.96 -19.89
CA LEU A 106 21.12 10.30 -19.78
C LEU A 106 22.64 10.30 -19.99
N ASP A 107 23.36 9.40 -19.33
CA ASP A 107 24.82 9.29 -19.46
C ASP A 107 25.23 8.94 -20.90
N ALA A 108 24.48 8.04 -21.55
CA ALA A 108 24.70 7.69 -22.96
C ALA A 108 24.45 8.89 -23.90
N ALA A 109 23.35 9.61 -23.68
CA ALA A 109 23.02 10.80 -24.47
C ALA A 109 24.04 11.93 -24.28
N LEU A 110 24.53 12.13 -23.05
CA LEU A 110 25.60 13.09 -22.75
C LEU A 110 26.90 12.70 -23.46
N ALA A 111 27.30 11.44 -23.39
CA ALA A 111 28.51 10.97 -24.08
C ALA A 111 28.42 11.14 -25.61
N GLU A 112 27.27 10.87 -26.21
CA GLU A 112 27.04 11.10 -27.64
C GLU A 112 27.07 12.61 -27.98
N ALA A 113 26.45 13.45 -27.16
CA ALA A 113 26.45 14.88 -27.34
C ALA A 113 27.87 15.47 -27.25
N ASP A 114 28.64 15.06 -26.24
CA ASP A 114 30.03 15.48 -26.07
C ASP A 114 30.91 15.06 -27.25
N ALA A 115 30.73 13.84 -27.76
CA ALA A 115 31.44 13.38 -28.95
C ALA A 115 31.11 14.23 -30.20
N LYS A 116 29.83 14.56 -30.40
CA LYS A 116 29.40 15.44 -31.51
C LYS A 116 29.94 16.86 -31.37
N ILE A 117 29.87 17.43 -30.17
CA ILE A 117 30.39 18.77 -29.89
C ILE A 117 31.90 18.81 -30.12
N SER A 118 32.63 17.81 -29.67
CA SER A 118 34.08 17.71 -29.87
C SER A 118 34.44 17.61 -31.35
N ALA A 119 33.73 16.78 -32.12
CA ALA A 119 33.93 16.66 -33.56
C ALA A 119 33.64 17.97 -34.31
N GLN A 120 32.52 18.63 -34.01
CA GLN A 120 32.16 19.92 -34.62
C GLN A 120 33.16 21.02 -34.25
N THR A 121 33.66 21.02 -33.01
CA THR A 121 34.68 21.97 -32.58
C THR A 121 35.97 21.78 -33.34
N ALA A 122 36.44 20.53 -33.51
CA ALA A 122 37.62 20.21 -34.29
C ALA A 122 37.48 20.59 -35.77
N GLU A 123 36.30 20.36 -36.37
CA GLU A 123 35.99 20.78 -37.73
C GLU A 123 35.99 22.30 -37.88
N ALA A 124 35.35 23.01 -36.95
CA ALA A 124 35.32 24.47 -36.94
C ALA A 124 36.73 25.07 -36.76
N GLU A 125 37.56 24.49 -35.88
CA GLU A 125 38.95 24.90 -35.69
C GLU A 125 39.79 24.71 -36.96
N ALA A 126 39.62 23.58 -37.66
CA ALA A 126 40.28 23.33 -38.93
C ALA A 126 39.85 24.34 -40.02
N ALA A 127 38.54 24.60 -40.13
CA ALA A 127 38.01 25.60 -41.07
C ALA A 127 38.53 27.01 -40.76
N ILE A 128 38.58 27.40 -39.48
CA ILE A 128 39.15 28.69 -39.06
C ILE A 128 40.64 28.76 -39.41
N ALA A 129 41.41 27.67 -39.21
CA ALA A 129 42.82 27.62 -39.57
C ALA A 129 43.04 27.79 -41.07
N GLU A 130 42.22 27.14 -41.90
CA GLU A 130 42.25 27.29 -43.36
C GLU A 130 41.89 28.72 -43.80
N ILE A 131 40.83 29.30 -43.26
CA ILE A 131 40.44 30.69 -43.55
C ILE A 131 41.57 31.64 -43.17
N ARG A 132 42.23 31.44 -42.03
CA ARG A 132 43.39 32.26 -41.61
C ARG A 132 44.57 32.11 -42.56
N ALA A 133 44.87 30.90 -43.02
CA ALA A 133 45.94 30.66 -43.99
C ALA A 133 45.65 31.36 -45.32
N ASN A 134 44.45 31.19 -45.86
CA ASN A 134 43.99 31.83 -47.09
C ASN A 134 43.98 33.36 -46.96
N ALA A 135 43.49 33.90 -45.85
CA ALA A 135 43.52 35.33 -45.59
C ALA A 135 44.96 35.89 -45.56
N THR A 136 45.89 35.16 -44.95
CA THR A 136 47.31 35.57 -44.90
C THR A 136 47.94 35.58 -46.29
N GLN A 137 47.62 34.59 -47.13
CA GLN A 137 48.06 34.55 -48.52
C GLN A 137 47.47 35.71 -49.33
N ASN A 138 46.15 35.91 -49.27
CA ASN A 138 45.44 36.96 -50.00
C ASN A 138 45.93 38.36 -49.60
N VAL A 139 46.20 38.58 -48.31
CA VAL A 139 46.80 39.84 -47.83
C VAL A 139 48.18 40.07 -48.45
N GLY A 140 48.98 39.02 -48.62
CA GLY A 140 50.29 39.12 -49.27
C GLY A 140 50.21 39.42 -50.77
N GLU A 141 49.27 38.82 -51.48
CA GLU A 141 49.00 39.12 -52.89
C GLU A 141 48.52 40.56 -53.07
N VAL A 142 47.50 40.98 -52.31
CA VAL A 142 46.99 42.36 -52.35
C VAL A 142 48.07 43.37 -51.95
N ALA A 143 48.91 43.08 -50.96
CA ALA A 143 50.01 43.96 -50.56
C ALA A 143 51.05 44.13 -51.68
N ARG A 144 51.35 43.07 -52.44
CA ARG A 144 52.24 43.13 -53.61
C ARG A 144 51.62 43.93 -54.74
N ASP A 145 50.34 43.68 -55.06
CA ASP A 145 49.61 44.40 -56.11
C ASP A 145 49.53 45.91 -55.81
N VAL A 146 49.19 46.27 -54.56
CA VAL A 146 49.13 47.67 -54.12
C VAL A 146 50.52 48.31 -54.15
N ALA A 147 51.57 47.61 -53.68
CA ALA A 147 52.94 48.13 -53.73
C ALA A 147 53.43 48.36 -55.17
N GLN A 148 53.14 47.43 -56.09
CA GLN A 148 53.50 47.55 -57.50
C GLN A 148 52.75 48.71 -58.17
N ALA A 149 51.46 48.89 -57.88
CA ALA A 149 50.67 50.01 -58.36
C ALA A 149 51.19 51.36 -57.83
N LEU A 150 51.61 51.41 -56.56
CA LEU A 150 52.20 52.61 -55.95
C LEU A 150 53.54 53.00 -56.57
N VAL A 151 54.42 52.01 -56.79
CA VAL A 151 55.75 52.23 -57.41
C VAL A 151 55.60 52.68 -58.87
N SER A 152 54.66 52.09 -59.61
CA SER A 152 54.34 52.47 -60.99
C SER A 152 53.81 53.91 -61.09
N THR A 153 53.00 54.36 -60.12
CA THR A 153 52.49 55.74 -60.08
C THR A 153 53.55 56.76 -59.64
N MET A 154 54.60 56.34 -58.93
CA MET A 154 55.75 57.19 -58.56
C MET A 154 56.82 57.31 -59.66
N GLY A 155 56.66 56.60 -60.79
CA GLY A 155 57.52 56.76 -61.96
C GLY A 155 58.91 56.12 -61.83
N VAL A 156 59.09 55.16 -60.91
CA VAL A 156 60.33 54.42 -60.71
C VAL A 156 60.14 52.99 -61.24
N ASP A 157 60.94 52.57 -62.22
CA ASP A 157 60.88 51.22 -62.79
C ASP A 157 61.71 50.27 -61.91
N VAL A 158 61.07 49.68 -60.90
CA VAL A 158 61.68 48.72 -59.98
C VAL A 158 61.28 47.31 -60.41
N ASN A 159 62.26 46.40 -60.46
CA ASN A 159 62.01 45.01 -60.82
C ASN A 159 61.00 44.36 -59.86
N ALA A 160 60.00 43.66 -60.42
CA ALA A 160 58.93 43.01 -59.67
C ALA A 160 59.45 42.04 -58.60
N ASP A 161 60.59 41.40 -58.86
CA ASP A 161 61.23 40.49 -57.90
C ASP A 161 61.70 41.21 -56.62
N ALA A 162 62.23 42.44 -56.75
CA ALA A 162 62.68 43.22 -55.61
C ALA A 162 61.50 43.73 -54.74
N ILE A 163 60.36 44.05 -55.37
CA ILE A 163 59.12 44.43 -54.67
C ILE A 163 58.58 43.22 -53.89
N ASN A 164 58.53 42.05 -54.53
CA ASN A 164 58.07 40.81 -53.91
C ASN A 164 58.94 40.42 -52.70
N GLU A 165 60.26 40.57 -52.80
CA GLU A 165 61.21 40.27 -51.73
C GLU A 165 61.06 41.26 -50.55
N ALA A 166 60.93 42.56 -50.83
CA ALA A 166 60.73 43.59 -49.81
C ALA A 166 59.39 43.45 -49.06
N VAL A 167 58.29 43.16 -49.77
CA VAL A 167 56.98 42.91 -49.14
C VAL A 167 57.02 41.63 -48.29
N THR A 168 57.66 40.57 -48.78
CA THR A 168 57.78 39.31 -48.02
C THR A 168 58.64 39.47 -46.78
N ALA A 169 59.73 40.25 -46.84
CA ALA A 169 60.56 40.57 -45.68
C ALA A 169 59.80 41.40 -44.63
N ARG A 170 58.90 42.30 -45.06
CA ARG A 170 58.09 43.13 -44.17
C ARG A 170 56.89 42.39 -43.57
N MET A 171 56.38 41.35 -44.22
CA MET A 171 55.30 40.50 -43.69
C MET A 171 55.79 39.45 -42.67
N LYS A 172 57.08 39.12 -42.66
CA LYS A 172 57.70 38.14 -41.75
C LYS A 172 58.35 38.75 -40.51
N GLY A 173 58.42 40.09 -40.41
CA GLY A 173 58.98 40.83 -39.28
C GLY A 173 57.91 41.52 -38.46
#